data_AF-A0A924DM08-F1
#
_entry.id   AF-A0A924DM08-F1
#
_cell.length_a   1.000
_cell.length_b   1.000
_cell.length_c   1.000
_cell.angle_alpha   90.00
_cell.angle_beta   90.00
_cell.angle_gamma   90.00
#
_symmetry.space_group_name_H-M   'P 1'
#
loop_
_entity.id
_entity.type
_entity.pdbx_description
1 polymer ?
#
loop_
_entity_poly.entity_id
_entity_poly.type
_entity_poly.pdbx_seq_one_letter_code
_entity_poly.pdbx_strand_id
1 'polypeptide(L)'
;MQDLSSKGLYMMNGGQKLYIYKDGFGDIYKATPSEEEQWATEIIASALFKIETETNRTQLQFAIADLVYHHYGNIEELLLKYINDANPVRQIVFASILWNMIGYEKSFDIINKNLLQKRSECVSDVFLGLNDFKTHAGARQFLINCLEGGDDELTTKAQYTIVSWAWSGMPILKENNLLEQLKFENRNLPTFKTAIRKLKQILNVVT
;
A
#
# COMPACT_ATOMS: atom_id res chain seq x y z
N MET A 1 27.64 12.44 8.14
CA MET A 1 28.30 11.69 7.04
C MET A 1 27.64 10.33 6.98
N GLN A 2 27.14 9.96 5.82
CA GLN A 2 26.51 8.65 5.60
C GLN A 2 27.64 7.61 5.56
N ASP A 3 27.58 6.58 6.42
CA ASP A 3 28.59 5.54 6.44
C ASP A 3 28.47 4.70 5.17
N LEU A 4 29.45 4.85 4.26
CA LEU A 4 29.54 4.11 3.00
C LEU A 4 30.31 2.78 3.18
N SER A 5 30.39 2.26 4.40
CA SER A 5 30.90 0.91 4.66
C SER A 5 30.00 -0.17 4.03
N SER A 6 30.54 -1.38 3.82
CA SER A 6 29.75 -2.52 3.31
C SER A 6 28.54 -2.81 4.21
N LYS A 7 28.70 -2.72 5.54
CA LYS A 7 27.59 -2.86 6.49
C LYS A 7 26.58 -1.72 6.31
N GLY A 8 27.03 -0.47 6.26
CA GLY A 8 26.16 0.70 6.06
C GLY A 8 25.31 0.58 4.79
N LEU A 9 25.94 0.24 3.67
CA LEU A 9 25.27 0.00 2.39
C LEU A 9 24.27 -1.16 2.45
N TYR A 10 24.63 -2.25 3.12
CA TYR A 10 23.73 -3.41 3.31
C TYR A 10 22.48 -3.02 4.11
N MET A 11 22.66 -2.36 5.25
CA MET A 11 21.58 -1.94 6.13
C MET A 11 20.67 -0.90 5.46
N MET A 12 21.22 0.04 4.70
CA MET A 12 20.44 1.06 3.97
C MET A 12 19.54 0.47 2.88
N ASN A 13 19.91 -0.69 2.34
CA ASN A 13 19.18 -1.37 1.27
C ASN A 13 18.34 -2.56 1.78
N GLY A 14 18.14 -2.70 3.10
CA GLY A 14 17.39 -3.83 3.66
C GLY A 14 18.02 -5.19 3.34
N GLY A 15 19.33 -5.22 3.06
CA GLY A 15 20.05 -6.43 2.64
C GLY A 15 19.91 -6.79 1.16
N GLN A 16 19.24 -5.96 0.35
CA GLN A 16 19.07 -6.17 -1.09
C GLN A 16 20.30 -5.73 -1.87
N LYS A 17 21.30 -6.63 -1.94
CA LYS A 17 22.61 -6.38 -2.54
C LYS A 17 22.54 -5.87 -3.99
N LEU A 18 21.56 -6.35 -4.76
CA LEU A 18 21.35 -5.91 -6.14
C LEU A 18 21.20 -4.38 -6.25
N TYR A 19 20.55 -3.72 -5.28
CA TYR A 19 20.41 -2.26 -5.29
C TYR A 19 21.73 -1.55 -5.01
N ILE A 20 22.56 -2.09 -4.11
CA ILE A 20 23.91 -1.57 -3.86
C ILE A 20 24.74 -1.53 -5.16
N TYR A 21 24.66 -2.59 -5.98
CA TYR A 21 25.34 -2.64 -7.28
C TYR A 21 24.73 -1.65 -8.28
N LYS A 22 23.40 -1.55 -8.35
CA LYS A 22 22.70 -0.61 -9.24
C LYS A 22 22.99 0.86 -8.91
N ASP A 23 23.19 1.15 -7.63
CA ASP A 23 23.51 2.50 -7.14
C ASP A 23 25.00 2.87 -7.33
N GLY A 24 25.80 1.98 -7.94
CA GLY A 24 27.19 2.24 -8.27
C GLY A 24 28.19 1.96 -7.15
N PHE A 25 27.75 1.31 -6.06
CA PHE A 25 28.61 0.98 -4.91
C PHE A 25 29.17 -0.45 -4.95
N GLY A 26 29.11 -1.12 -6.11
CA GLY A 26 29.57 -2.50 -6.28
C GLY A 26 31.05 -2.72 -5.95
N ASP A 27 31.92 -1.74 -6.25
CA ASP A 27 33.35 -1.83 -5.97
C ASP A 27 33.69 -1.60 -4.48
N ILE A 28 32.77 -0.99 -3.74
CA ILE A 28 32.89 -0.68 -2.30
C ILE A 28 32.31 -1.83 -1.46
N TYR A 29 31.31 -2.52 -1.99
CA TYR A 29 30.64 -3.62 -1.29
C TYR A 29 31.47 -4.91 -1.37
N LYS A 30 32.05 -5.30 -0.23
CA LYS A 30 32.97 -6.45 -0.12
C LYS A 30 32.60 -7.39 1.03
N ALA A 31 31.32 -7.42 1.42
CA ALA A 31 30.85 -8.27 2.50
C ALA A 31 31.00 -9.76 2.14
N THR A 32 31.39 -10.55 3.14
CA THR A 32 31.38 -12.01 3.06
C THR A 32 29.97 -12.55 3.34
N PRO A 33 29.65 -13.79 2.91
CA PRO A 33 28.36 -14.41 3.23
C PRO A 33 28.05 -14.47 4.74
N SER A 34 29.07 -14.68 5.58
CA SER A 34 28.88 -14.73 7.05
C SER A 34 28.56 -13.36 7.64
N GLU A 35 29.14 -12.29 7.11
CA GLU A 35 28.82 -10.92 7.53
C GLU A 35 27.39 -10.55 7.15
N GLU A 36 26.98 -10.91 5.92
CA GLU A 36 25.61 -10.69 5.44
C GLU A 36 24.57 -11.43 6.30
N GLU A 37 24.84 -12.68 6.68
CA GLU A 37 23.96 -13.47 7.54
C GLU A 37 23.80 -12.82 8.93
N GLN A 38 24.89 -12.31 9.49
CA GLN A 38 24.86 -11.56 10.74
C GLN A 38 24.00 -10.29 10.61
N TRP A 39 24.20 -9.50 9.55
CA TRP A 39 23.47 -8.24 9.36
C TRP A 39 22.02 -8.46 8.98
N ALA A 40 21.69 -9.55 8.28
CA ALA A 40 20.31 -9.97 8.02
C ALA A 40 19.56 -10.18 9.34
N THR A 41 20.21 -10.79 10.34
CA THR A 41 19.64 -10.94 11.69
C THR A 41 19.36 -9.58 12.34
N GLU A 42 20.26 -8.61 12.19
CA GLU A 42 20.08 -7.24 12.68
C GLU A 42 18.91 -6.52 11.98
N ILE A 43 18.75 -6.71 10.67
CA ILE A 43 17.63 -6.15 9.88
C ILE A 43 16.31 -6.73 10.35
N ILE A 44 16.22 -8.06 10.49
CA ILE A 44 15.01 -8.72 11.00
C ILE A 44 14.64 -8.18 12.38
N ALA A 45 15.60 -8.08 13.30
CA ALA A 45 15.35 -7.54 14.63
C ALA A 45 14.85 -6.09 14.60
N SER A 46 15.46 -5.24 13.76
CA SER A 46 15.01 -3.86 13.57
C SER A 46 13.60 -3.77 12.97
N ALA A 47 13.31 -4.61 11.98
CA ALA A 47 12.01 -4.65 11.32
C ALA A 47 10.90 -5.12 12.28
N LEU A 48 11.16 -6.15 13.10
CA LEU A 48 10.24 -6.61 14.15
C LEU A 48 9.94 -5.49 15.15
N PHE A 49 10.96 -4.77 15.62
CA PHE A 49 10.77 -3.63 16.51
C PHE A 49 9.93 -2.52 15.87
N LYS A 50 10.15 -2.22 14.58
CA LYS A 50 9.35 -1.24 13.83
C LYS A 50 7.90 -1.69 13.67
N ILE A 51 7.62 -2.98 13.44
CA ILE A 51 6.25 -3.49 13.36
C ILE A 51 5.46 -3.18 14.64
N GLU A 52 6.12 -3.18 15.79
CA GLU A 52 5.49 -2.93 17.09
C GLU A 52 5.28 -1.44 17.40
N THR A 53 6.12 -0.56 16.86
CA THR A 53 6.26 0.83 17.33
C THR A 53 6.06 1.91 16.28
N GLU A 54 6.32 1.62 15.00
CA GLU A 54 6.34 2.61 13.92
C GLU A 54 4.93 3.11 13.60
N THR A 55 4.81 4.42 13.40
CA THR A 55 3.56 5.09 13.06
C THR A 55 3.56 5.65 11.64
N ASN A 56 4.73 5.80 11.04
CA ASN A 56 4.87 6.19 9.64
C ASN A 56 4.55 5.00 8.71
N ARG A 57 3.53 5.15 7.86
CA ARG A 57 3.10 4.14 6.88
C ARG A 57 4.26 3.58 6.06
N THR A 58 5.06 4.46 5.45
CA THR A 58 6.11 4.07 4.51
C THR A 58 7.21 3.27 5.22
N GLN A 59 7.65 3.73 6.38
CA GLN A 59 8.64 3.01 7.19
C GLN A 59 8.13 1.64 7.66
N LEU A 60 6.85 1.55 8.01
CA LEU A 60 6.22 0.28 8.38
C LEU A 60 6.11 -0.69 7.20
N GLN A 61 5.75 -0.20 6.01
CA GLN A 61 5.74 -1.01 4.79
C GLN A 61 7.14 -1.55 4.46
N PHE A 62 8.19 -0.72 4.60
CA PHE A 62 9.56 -1.18 4.41
C PHE A 62 9.99 -2.20 5.46
N ALA A 63 9.64 -2.02 6.73
CA ALA A 63 9.91 -3.02 7.75
C ALA A 63 9.28 -4.39 7.42
N ILE A 64 8.04 -4.40 6.94
CA ILE A 64 7.39 -5.65 6.53
C ILE A 64 8.06 -6.23 5.26
N ALA A 65 8.42 -5.39 4.29
CA ALA A 65 9.13 -5.82 3.09
C ALA A 65 10.50 -6.43 3.43
N ASP A 66 11.22 -5.88 4.40
CA ASP A 66 12.47 -6.43 4.91
C ASP A 66 12.26 -7.83 5.50
N LEU A 67 11.22 -8.03 6.32
CA LEU A 67 10.88 -9.36 6.84
C LEU A 67 10.56 -10.36 5.74
N VAL A 68 9.80 -9.95 4.71
CA VAL A 68 9.47 -10.80 3.56
C VAL A 68 10.73 -11.17 2.77
N TYR A 69 11.60 -10.20 2.50
CA TYR A 69 12.84 -10.40 1.75
C TYR A 69 13.79 -11.37 2.49
N HIS A 70 13.89 -11.26 3.81
CA HIS A 70 14.69 -12.16 4.64
C HIS A 70 13.96 -13.45 5.03
N HIS A 71 12.84 -13.77 4.39
CA HIS A 71 12.06 -14.99 4.60
C HIS A 71 11.70 -15.26 6.07
N TYR A 72 11.41 -14.21 6.84
CA TYR A 72 10.96 -14.36 8.22
C TYR A 72 9.67 -15.19 8.25
N GLY A 73 9.66 -16.25 9.07
CA GLY A 73 8.51 -17.14 9.20
C GLY A 73 7.33 -16.44 9.89
N ASN A 74 6.10 -16.86 9.57
CA ASN A 74 4.88 -16.48 10.28
C ASN A 74 4.57 -14.97 10.30
N ILE A 75 4.95 -14.22 9.25
CA ILE A 75 4.60 -12.80 9.10
C ILE A 75 3.08 -12.60 9.17
N GLU A 76 2.30 -13.49 8.54
CA GLU A 76 0.83 -13.45 8.62
C GLU A 76 0.32 -13.45 10.07
N GLU A 77 0.76 -14.43 10.86
CA GLU A 77 0.35 -14.56 12.27
C GLU A 77 0.77 -13.34 13.08
N LEU A 78 1.97 -12.81 12.82
CA LEU A 78 2.48 -11.60 13.45
C LEU A 78 1.57 -10.38 13.18
N LEU A 79 1.20 -10.16 11.92
CA LEU A 79 0.34 -9.06 11.53
C LEU A 79 -1.07 -9.21 12.10
N LEU A 80 -1.64 -10.43 12.06
CA LEU A 80 -2.95 -10.72 12.66
C LEU A 80 -2.97 -10.53 14.18
N LYS A 81 -1.87 -10.88 14.86
CA LYS A 81 -1.72 -10.67 16.30
C LYS A 81 -1.78 -9.18 16.65
N TYR A 82 -1.06 -8.33 15.91
CA TYR A 82 -0.94 -6.91 16.25
C TYR A 82 -2.05 -6.02 15.70
N ILE A 83 -2.83 -6.48 14.72
CA ILE A 83 -3.79 -5.60 14.03
C ILE A 83 -4.84 -4.99 14.97
N ASN A 84 -5.35 -5.72 15.95
CA ASN A 84 -6.44 -5.20 16.78
C ASN A 84 -6.01 -4.10 17.75
N ASP A 85 -4.77 -4.17 18.25
CA ASP A 85 -4.23 -3.23 19.25
C ASP A 85 -3.44 -2.07 18.63
N ALA A 86 -3.28 -2.08 17.31
CA ALA A 86 -2.54 -1.06 16.60
C ALA A 86 -3.36 0.22 16.38
N ASN A 87 -2.66 1.34 16.15
CA ASN A 87 -3.29 2.59 15.73
C ASN A 87 -3.88 2.50 14.31
N PRO A 88 -4.71 3.47 13.86
CA PRO A 88 -5.38 3.42 12.57
C PRO A 88 -4.45 3.21 11.37
N VAL A 89 -3.31 3.91 11.32
CA VAL A 89 -2.35 3.81 10.21
C VAL A 89 -1.78 2.40 10.12
N ARG A 90 -1.35 1.84 11.25
CA ARG A 90 -0.83 0.47 11.34
C ARG A 90 -1.90 -0.57 10.98
N GLN A 91 -3.13 -0.40 11.45
CA GLN A 91 -4.26 -1.26 11.09
C GLN A 91 -4.47 -1.32 9.57
N ILE A 92 -4.45 -0.16 8.91
CA ILE A 92 -4.60 -0.07 7.46
C ILE A 92 -3.43 -0.71 6.73
N VAL A 93 -2.18 -0.48 7.18
CA VAL A 93 -1.00 -1.13 6.59
C VAL A 93 -1.09 -2.65 6.72
N PHE A 94 -1.32 -3.17 7.92
CA PHE A 94 -1.40 -4.61 8.17
C PHE A 94 -2.53 -5.26 7.37
N ALA A 95 -3.71 -4.65 7.35
CA ALA A 95 -4.82 -5.11 6.53
C ALA A 95 -4.46 -5.13 5.03
N SER A 96 -3.84 -4.07 4.51
CA SER A 96 -3.43 -4.03 3.10
C SER A 96 -2.40 -5.09 2.75
N ILE A 97 -1.43 -5.36 3.62
CA ILE A 97 -0.43 -6.40 3.40
C ILE A 97 -1.04 -7.80 3.51
N LEU A 98 -1.90 -8.05 4.50
CA LEU A 98 -2.61 -9.34 4.65
C LEU A 98 -3.49 -9.64 3.43
N TRP A 99 -4.13 -8.62 2.83
CA TRP A 99 -4.83 -8.80 1.57
C TRP A 99 -3.89 -9.26 0.44
N ASN A 100 -2.74 -8.60 0.30
CA ASN A 100 -1.77 -8.93 -0.75
C ASN A 100 -1.10 -10.29 -0.57
N MET A 101 -0.85 -10.71 0.67
CA MET A 101 -0.16 -11.96 0.96
C MET A 101 -1.08 -13.17 0.81
N ILE A 102 -2.30 -13.09 1.34
CA ILE A 102 -3.19 -14.26 1.51
C ILE A 102 -4.64 -14.01 1.14
N GLY A 103 -5.00 -12.82 0.65
CA GLY A 103 -6.39 -12.47 0.36
C GLY A 103 -7.27 -12.42 1.61
N TYR A 104 -6.75 -11.90 2.73
CA TYR A 104 -7.52 -11.84 3.99
C TYR A 104 -8.80 -11.01 3.82
N GLU A 105 -9.94 -11.68 3.76
CA GLU A 105 -11.25 -11.08 3.41
C GLU A 105 -11.66 -9.92 4.34
N LYS A 106 -11.27 -9.97 5.62
CA LYS A 106 -11.59 -8.90 6.59
C LYS A 106 -10.76 -7.63 6.39
N SER A 107 -9.74 -7.65 5.52
CA SER A 107 -8.85 -6.51 5.34
C SER A 107 -9.59 -5.26 4.88
N PHE A 108 -10.55 -5.39 3.94
CA PHE A 108 -11.32 -4.24 3.50
C PHE A 108 -12.18 -3.66 4.64
N ASP A 109 -12.82 -4.50 5.43
CA ASP A 109 -13.66 -4.08 6.55
C ASP A 109 -12.85 -3.30 7.60
N ILE A 110 -11.63 -3.76 7.89
CA ILE A 110 -10.71 -3.07 8.82
C ILE A 110 -10.34 -1.68 8.28
N ILE A 111 -9.99 -1.59 6.99
CA ILE A 111 -9.64 -0.32 6.34
C ILE A 111 -10.84 0.64 6.35
N ASN A 112 -12.02 0.15 5.97
CA ASN A 112 -13.24 0.95 5.92
C ASN A 112 -13.70 1.41 7.32
N LYS A 113 -13.61 0.54 8.33
CA LYS A 113 -13.90 0.91 9.73
C LYS A 113 -13.02 2.07 10.20
N ASN A 114 -11.74 2.08 9.84
CA ASN A 114 -10.83 3.17 10.17
C ASN A 114 -11.25 4.49 9.51
N LEU A 115 -11.70 4.47 8.26
CA LEU A 115 -12.26 5.66 7.63
C LEU A 115 -13.48 6.18 8.41
N LEU A 116 -14.42 5.30 8.75
CA LEU A 116 -15.67 5.70 9.43
C LEU A 116 -15.44 6.26 10.84
N GLN A 117 -14.45 5.74 11.57
CA GLN A 117 -14.22 6.09 12.97
C GLN A 117 -13.12 7.14 13.18
N LYS A 118 -12.17 7.23 12.25
CA LYS A 118 -10.87 7.93 12.43
C LYS A 118 -10.45 8.68 11.18
N ARG A 119 -11.39 9.11 10.34
CA ARG A 119 -11.14 9.79 9.06
C ARG A 119 -10.04 10.86 9.12
N SER A 120 -10.14 11.80 10.07
CA SER A 120 -9.20 12.92 10.19
C SER A 120 -7.76 12.50 10.45
N GLU A 121 -7.55 11.27 10.94
CA GLU A 121 -6.24 10.73 11.27
C GLU A 121 -5.65 9.90 10.11
N CYS A 122 -6.48 9.30 9.25
CA CYS A 122 -6.04 8.22 8.36
C CYS A 122 -6.63 8.21 6.94
N VAL A 123 -7.38 9.25 6.52
CA VAL A 123 -8.04 9.27 5.21
C VAL A 123 -7.07 9.00 4.05
N SER A 124 -5.87 9.58 4.06
CA SER A 124 -4.88 9.31 3.01
C SER A 124 -4.40 7.87 3.02
N ASP A 125 -4.15 7.30 4.21
CA ASP A 125 -3.69 5.92 4.37
C ASP A 125 -4.75 4.92 3.90
N VAL A 126 -6.04 5.19 4.16
CA VAL A 126 -7.16 4.37 3.69
C VAL A 126 -7.08 4.16 2.18
N PHE A 127 -7.01 5.25 1.41
CA PHE A 127 -7.00 5.15 -0.06
C PHE A 127 -5.69 4.58 -0.61
N LEU A 128 -4.56 4.79 0.07
CA LEU A 128 -3.30 4.11 -0.25
C LEU A 128 -3.37 2.60 0.03
N GLY A 129 -4.05 2.19 1.11
CA GLY A 129 -4.28 0.79 1.45
C GLY A 129 -5.16 0.06 0.45
N LEU A 130 -6.02 0.78 -0.28
CA LEU A 130 -6.91 0.22 -1.30
C LEU A 130 -6.25 0.04 -2.68
N ASN A 131 -4.98 0.43 -2.87
CA ASN A 131 -4.30 0.33 -4.17
C ASN A 131 -4.28 -1.08 -4.78
N ASP A 132 -4.27 -2.12 -3.94
CA ASP A 132 -4.25 -3.51 -4.40
C ASP A 132 -5.61 -4.22 -4.30
N PHE A 133 -6.66 -3.52 -3.88
CA PHE A 133 -8.02 -4.05 -3.72
C PHE A 133 -8.83 -4.03 -5.02
N LYS A 134 -8.15 -3.92 -6.17
CA LYS A 134 -8.75 -3.85 -7.50
C LYS A 134 -9.61 -5.05 -7.88
N THR A 135 -9.52 -6.17 -7.17
CA THR A 135 -10.40 -7.36 -7.35
C THR A 135 -11.47 -7.50 -6.26
N HIS A 136 -11.40 -6.72 -5.18
CA HIS A 136 -12.31 -6.82 -4.06
C HIS A 136 -13.63 -6.07 -4.33
N ALA A 137 -14.76 -6.78 -4.33
CA ALA A 137 -16.07 -6.23 -4.69
C ALA A 137 -16.49 -5.04 -3.79
N GLY A 138 -16.29 -5.17 -2.47
CA GLY A 138 -16.61 -4.11 -1.52
C GLY A 138 -15.77 -2.84 -1.73
N ALA A 139 -14.51 -2.99 -2.14
CA ALA A 139 -13.62 -1.85 -2.38
C ALA A 139 -14.01 -1.11 -3.67
N ARG A 140 -14.32 -1.87 -4.73
CA ARG A 140 -14.85 -1.30 -5.98
C ARG A 140 -16.13 -0.53 -5.75
N GLN A 141 -17.10 -1.12 -5.04
CA GLN A 141 -18.35 -0.44 -4.68
C GLN A 141 -18.08 0.81 -3.85
N PHE A 142 -17.17 0.73 -2.88
CA PHE A 142 -16.79 1.87 -2.05
C PHE A 142 -16.24 3.04 -2.88
N LEU A 143 -15.30 2.79 -3.80
CA LEU A 143 -14.76 3.86 -4.66
C LEU A 143 -15.84 4.49 -5.55
N ILE A 144 -16.76 3.70 -6.07
CA ILE A 144 -17.94 4.20 -6.79
C ILE A 144 -18.80 5.10 -5.89
N ASN A 145 -19.09 4.67 -4.67
CA ASN A 145 -19.88 5.44 -3.72
C ASN A 145 -19.19 6.77 -3.35
N CYS A 146 -17.86 6.77 -3.24
CA CYS A 146 -17.09 8.01 -3.04
C CYS A 146 -17.22 8.99 -4.20
N LEU A 147 -17.19 8.51 -5.46
CA LEU A 147 -17.36 9.35 -6.64
C LEU A 147 -18.78 9.90 -6.81
N GLU A 148 -19.79 9.13 -6.41
CA GLU A 148 -21.21 9.53 -6.48
C GLU A 148 -21.66 10.36 -5.28
N GLY A 149 -20.98 10.23 -4.14
CA GLY A 149 -21.32 10.86 -2.87
C GLY A 149 -20.94 12.33 -2.78
N GLY A 150 -21.50 13.05 -1.79
CA GLY A 150 -21.35 14.51 -1.61
C GLY A 150 -19.97 15.02 -1.19
N ASP A 151 -19.00 14.13 -0.95
CA ASP A 151 -17.76 14.47 -0.26
C ASP A 151 -16.60 14.69 -1.24
N ASP A 152 -16.13 15.93 -1.34
CA ASP A 152 -15.12 16.34 -2.32
C ASP A 152 -13.74 15.71 -2.07
N GLU A 153 -13.37 15.53 -0.79
CA GLU A 153 -12.11 14.89 -0.43
C GLU A 153 -12.13 13.41 -0.81
N LEU A 154 -13.23 12.70 -0.48
CA LEU A 154 -13.38 11.30 -0.85
C LEU A 154 -13.48 11.11 -2.36
N THR A 155 -14.16 12.02 -3.06
CA THR A 155 -14.24 12.00 -4.54
C THR A 155 -12.85 12.08 -5.15
N THR A 156 -12.04 13.05 -4.71
CA THR A 156 -10.68 13.27 -5.21
C THR A 156 -9.77 12.07 -4.89
N LYS A 157 -9.82 11.56 -3.66
CA LYS A 157 -9.03 10.39 -3.26
C LYS A 157 -9.42 9.13 -4.04
N ALA A 158 -10.72 8.90 -4.25
CA ALA A 158 -11.21 7.78 -5.04
C ALA A 158 -10.74 7.86 -6.49
N GLN A 159 -10.79 9.05 -7.10
CA GLN A 159 -10.27 9.30 -8.44
C GLN A 159 -8.77 8.95 -8.52
N TYR A 160 -7.94 9.37 -7.57
CA TYR A 160 -6.52 9.00 -7.55
C TYR A 160 -6.28 7.50 -7.36
N THR A 161 -7.05 6.82 -6.51
CA THR A 161 -6.95 5.36 -6.37
C THR A 161 -7.30 4.65 -7.69
N ILE A 162 -8.32 5.11 -8.41
CA ILE A 162 -8.70 4.55 -9.72
C ILE A 162 -7.61 4.81 -10.78
N VAL A 163 -6.99 6.00 -10.77
CA VAL A 163 -5.83 6.28 -11.62
C VAL A 163 -4.69 5.32 -11.30
N SER A 164 -4.38 5.11 -10.02
CA SER A 164 -3.36 4.15 -9.58
C SER A 164 -3.65 2.73 -10.09
N TRP A 165 -4.90 2.26 -9.97
CA TRP A 165 -5.32 0.96 -10.52
C TRP A 165 -5.11 0.86 -12.04
N ALA A 166 -5.32 1.96 -12.76
CA ALA A 166 -5.11 2.02 -14.20
C ALA A 166 -3.65 1.77 -14.62
N TRP A 167 -2.70 2.13 -13.75
CA TRP A 167 -1.26 1.91 -13.95
C TRP A 167 -0.73 0.64 -13.30
N SER A 168 -1.42 0.10 -12.29
CA SER A 168 -0.94 -1.04 -11.50
C SER A 168 -1.65 -2.37 -11.79
N GLY A 169 -2.56 -2.45 -12.77
CA GLY A 169 -3.15 -3.74 -13.17
C GLY A 169 -4.49 -3.69 -13.91
N MET A 170 -5.08 -2.51 -14.14
CA MET A 170 -6.34 -2.36 -14.87
C MET A 170 -6.20 -1.36 -16.03
N PRO A 171 -5.38 -1.65 -17.06
CA PRO A 171 -5.08 -0.69 -18.12
C PRO A 171 -6.30 -0.23 -18.92
N ILE A 172 -7.38 -1.02 -18.97
CA ILE A 172 -8.66 -0.66 -19.60
C ILE A 172 -9.26 0.63 -19.03
N LEU A 173 -8.92 0.99 -17.78
CA LEU A 173 -9.35 2.26 -17.17
C LEU A 173 -8.75 3.49 -17.86
N LYS A 174 -7.66 3.35 -18.63
CA LYS A 174 -7.04 4.46 -19.39
C LYS A 174 -7.75 4.75 -20.71
N GLU A 175 -8.63 3.86 -21.15
CA GLU A 175 -9.29 3.98 -22.45
C GLU A 175 -10.38 5.06 -22.44
N ASN A 176 -10.70 5.57 -23.64
CA ASN A 176 -11.86 6.44 -23.87
C ASN A 176 -11.91 7.71 -23.01
N ASN A 177 -10.75 8.22 -22.59
CA ASN A 177 -10.61 9.40 -21.73
C ASN A 177 -11.35 9.28 -20.38
N LEU A 178 -11.55 8.05 -19.88
CA LEU A 178 -12.34 7.79 -18.67
C LEU A 178 -11.78 8.54 -17.45
N LEU A 179 -10.47 8.45 -17.21
CA LEU A 179 -9.83 9.07 -16.03
C LEU A 179 -9.95 10.59 -16.02
N GLU A 180 -9.88 11.23 -17.18
CA GLU A 180 -10.07 12.67 -17.32
C GLU A 180 -11.51 13.07 -17.00
N GLN A 181 -12.48 12.29 -17.51
CA GLN A 181 -13.89 12.54 -17.27
C GLN A 181 -14.30 12.31 -15.80
N LEU A 182 -13.53 11.52 -15.04
CA LEU A 182 -13.73 11.25 -13.62
C LEU A 182 -13.06 12.28 -12.69
N LYS A 183 -12.37 13.28 -13.23
CA LYS A 183 -11.80 14.37 -12.42
C LYS A 183 -12.89 15.14 -11.67
N PHE A 184 -12.57 15.59 -10.47
CA PHE A 184 -13.51 16.28 -9.58
C PHE A 184 -14.10 17.54 -10.23
N GLU A 185 -13.30 18.28 -10.99
CA GLU A 185 -13.70 19.49 -11.71
C GLU A 185 -14.81 19.22 -12.73
N ASN A 186 -14.91 17.98 -13.22
CA ASN A 186 -15.91 17.55 -14.19
C ASN A 186 -17.19 17.03 -13.54
N ARG A 187 -17.28 16.95 -12.21
CA ARG A 187 -18.39 16.31 -11.46
C ARG A 187 -19.79 16.75 -11.88
N ASN A 188 -19.95 18.04 -12.19
CA ASN A 188 -21.24 18.62 -12.58
C ASN A 188 -21.54 18.47 -14.09
N LEU A 189 -20.62 17.91 -14.87
CA LEU A 189 -20.79 17.72 -16.30
C LEU A 189 -21.49 16.38 -16.61
N PRO A 190 -22.32 16.31 -17.68
CA PRO A 190 -22.95 15.05 -18.10
C PRO A 190 -21.96 13.92 -18.43
N THR A 191 -20.74 14.30 -18.83
CA THR A 191 -19.64 13.38 -19.12
C THR A 191 -19.21 12.60 -17.89
N PHE A 192 -19.23 13.20 -16.69
CA PHE A 192 -18.86 12.54 -15.43
C PHE A 192 -19.84 11.42 -15.06
N LYS A 193 -21.15 11.67 -15.17
CA LYS A 193 -22.17 10.63 -14.95
C LYS A 193 -22.05 9.47 -15.94
N THR A 194 -21.68 9.78 -17.19
CA THR A 194 -21.43 8.76 -18.21
C THR A 194 -20.16 7.96 -17.91
N ALA A 195 -19.11 8.62 -17.43
CA ALA A 195 -17.87 7.99 -17.00
C ALA A 195 -18.09 7.05 -15.82
N ILE A 196 -18.87 7.46 -14.81
CA ILE A 196 -19.25 6.58 -13.69
C ILE A 196 -19.97 5.33 -14.18
N ARG A 197 -20.91 5.45 -15.12
CA ARG A 197 -21.62 4.27 -15.67
C ARG A 197 -20.66 3.30 -16.35
N LYS A 198 -19.72 3.80 -17.15
CA LYS A 198 -18.67 2.98 -17.77
C LYS A 198 -17.76 2.34 -16.72
N LEU A 199 -17.39 3.10 -15.69
CA LEU A 199 -16.57 2.60 -14.59
C LEU A 199 -17.28 1.47 -13.83
N LYS A 200 -18.57 1.62 -13.50
CA LYS A 200 -19.38 0.55 -12.88
C LYS A 200 -19.36 -0.73 -13.72
N GLN A 201 -19.46 -0.61 -15.04
CA GLN A 201 -19.35 -1.76 -15.96
C GLN A 201 -17.96 -2.41 -15.90
N ILE A 202 -16.88 -1.62 -16.00
CA ILE A 202 -15.51 -2.14 -15.94
C ILE A 202 -15.22 -2.83 -14.60
N LEU A 203 -15.72 -2.27 -13.51
CA LEU A 203 -15.50 -2.80 -12.16
C LEU A 203 -16.50 -3.91 -11.78
N ASN A 204 -17.45 -4.26 -12.63
CA ASN A 204 -18.54 -5.20 -12.32
C ASN A 204 -19.29 -4.84 -11.03
N VAL A 205 -19.62 -3.56 -10.87
CA VAL A 205 -20.39 -3.03 -9.73
C VAL A 205 -21.85 -2.93 -10.14
N VAL A 206 -22.75 -3.60 -9.42
CA VAL A 206 -24.19 -3.67 -9.74
C VAL A 206 -24.82 -2.28 -9.59
N THR A 207 -25.59 -1.88 -10.60
CA THR A 207 -26.39 -0.64 -10.65
C THR A 207 -27.66 -0.73 -9.85
#